data_AF-A0A1W4X662-F1
#
_entry.id   AF-A0A1W4X662-F1
#
_cell.length_a   1.000
_cell.length_b   1.000
_cell.length_c   1.000
_cell.angle_alpha   90.00
_cell.angle_beta   90.00
_cell.angle_gamma   90.00
#
_symmetry.space_group_name_H-M   'P 1'
#
loop_
_entity.id
_entity.type
_entity.pdbx_description
1 polymer ?
#
loop_
_entity_poly.entity_id
_entity_poly.type
_entity_poly.pdbx_seq_one_letter_code
_entity_poly.pdbx_strand_id
1 'polypeptide(L)'
;MPMRCPGLYCGRTYLESGILSECGSCPRGFRRNDATFICEPCNDNPTLYDWLYLGFMALLPLVLHWFFIDMVAMRRSFNKDVLILHFSALLEIVLACILTLLTMDPIGLFQIRSCNVRHLSDWYTLLHNPKPNYDKTVHCTQEAVYPLYTIVLVFYAYSVVIMLLFRPWICRKCLPRQSKMSIYAALYFFPILAVLQALIGGLLC
;
A
#
# COMPACT_ATOMS: atom_id res chain seq x y z
N MET A 1 -20.53 -30.73 11.03
CA MET A 1 -20.37 -29.27 10.84
C MET A 1 -20.55 -28.93 9.37
N PRO A 2 -21.20 -27.82 9.00
CA PRO A 2 -21.26 -27.45 7.59
C PRO A 2 -19.84 -27.31 7.05
N MET A 3 -19.55 -27.97 5.92
CA MET A 3 -18.26 -27.91 5.23
C MET A 3 -17.97 -26.53 4.63
N ARG A 4 -18.95 -25.62 4.64
CA ARG A 4 -18.88 -24.30 4.02
C ARG A 4 -18.80 -23.21 5.08
N CYS A 5 -17.92 -22.23 4.88
CA CYS A 5 -17.92 -21.00 5.65
C CYS A 5 -18.92 -20.00 5.07
N PRO A 6 -19.57 -19.18 5.91
CA PRO A 6 -20.47 -18.14 5.44
C PRO A 6 -19.69 -17.05 4.71
N GLY A 7 -20.33 -16.36 3.76
CA GLY A 7 -19.71 -15.23 3.06
C GLY A 7 -18.62 -15.62 2.05
N LEU A 8 -18.06 -14.59 1.41
CA LEU A 8 -17.07 -14.75 0.33
C LEU A 8 -15.66 -14.96 0.89
N TYR A 9 -15.30 -14.21 1.94
CA TYR A 9 -13.93 -14.10 2.43
C TYR A 9 -13.63 -14.90 3.70
N CYS A 10 -14.60 -15.61 4.29
CA CYS A 10 -14.34 -16.44 5.46
C CYS A 10 -13.66 -17.75 5.06
N GLY A 11 -12.63 -18.14 5.81
CA GLY A 11 -11.94 -19.41 5.64
C GLY A 11 -11.58 -20.06 6.97
N ARG A 12 -10.91 -21.20 6.88
CA ARG A 12 -10.40 -21.96 8.03
C ARG A 12 -8.90 -22.18 7.89
N THR A 13 -8.23 -22.31 9.03
CA THR A 13 -6.84 -22.72 9.12
C THR A 13 -6.73 -24.04 9.88
N TYR A 14 -5.64 -24.77 9.66
CA TYR A 14 -5.31 -25.93 10.49
C TYR A 14 -4.70 -25.44 11.81
N LEU A 15 -5.23 -25.90 12.94
CA LEU A 15 -4.58 -25.72 14.23
C LEU A 15 -3.40 -26.68 14.37
N GLU A 16 -2.51 -26.42 15.34
CA GLU A 16 -1.37 -27.28 15.68
C GLU A 16 -1.78 -28.73 16.00
N SER A 17 -3.03 -28.93 16.46
CA SER A 17 -3.63 -30.24 16.73
C SER A 17 -4.08 -31.00 15.47
N GLY A 18 -3.92 -30.43 14.27
CA GLY A 18 -4.40 -30.99 12.99
C GLY A 18 -5.90 -30.83 12.76
N ILE A 19 -6.61 -30.20 13.71
CA ILE A 19 -8.06 -29.92 13.62
C ILE A 19 -8.27 -28.61 12.85
N LEU A 20 -9.34 -28.51 12.05
CA LEU A 20 -9.70 -27.26 11.39
C LEU A 20 -10.28 -26.25 12.38
N SER A 21 -9.90 -24.99 12.22
CA SER A 21 -10.43 -23.87 12.98
C SER A 21 -11.91 -23.61 12.68
N GLU A 22 -12.53 -22.81 13.54
CA GLU A 22 -13.78 -22.15 13.19
C GLU A 22 -13.58 -21.21 11.99
N CYS A 23 -14.68 -20.88 11.30
CA CYS A 23 -14.64 -19.96 10.17
C CYS A 23 -14.31 -18.55 10.63
N GLY A 24 -13.28 -17.94 10.04
CA GLY A 24 -12.84 -16.58 10.34
C GLY A 24 -12.04 -15.95 9.21
N SER A 25 -11.29 -14.89 9.54
CA SER A 25 -10.36 -14.24 8.61
C SER A 25 -9.12 -15.10 8.36
N CYS A 26 -8.68 -15.19 7.10
CA CYS A 26 -7.37 -15.78 6.81
C CYS A 26 -6.23 -14.86 7.28
N PRO A 27 -5.07 -15.45 7.64
CA PRO A 27 -3.88 -14.67 7.97
C PRO A 27 -3.36 -13.87 6.77
N ARG A 28 -2.55 -12.84 7.03
CA ARG A 28 -1.97 -11.99 5.98
C ARG A 28 -1.13 -12.82 5.01
N GLY A 29 -1.30 -12.58 3.70
CA GLY A 29 -0.63 -13.35 2.65
C GLY A 29 -1.25 -14.72 2.35
N PHE A 30 -2.44 -14.99 2.91
CA PHE A 30 -3.23 -16.17 2.61
C PHE A 30 -4.58 -15.74 2.03
N ARG A 31 -5.15 -16.59 1.19
CA ARG A 31 -6.50 -16.42 0.64
C ARG A 31 -7.27 -17.73 0.79
N ARG A 32 -8.56 -17.62 1.04
CA ARG A 32 -9.45 -18.78 1.13
C ARG A 32 -9.64 -19.40 -0.27
N ASN A 33 -9.48 -20.72 -0.35
CA ASN A 33 -9.83 -21.51 -1.52
C ASN A 33 -11.36 -21.64 -1.65
N ASP A 34 -11.90 -21.41 -2.85
CA ASP A 34 -13.34 -21.36 -3.07
C ASP A 34 -14.02 -22.73 -2.92
N ALA A 35 -13.32 -23.82 -3.26
CA ALA A 35 -13.86 -25.17 -3.20
C ALA A 35 -13.79 -25.76 -1.78
N THR A 36 -12.65 -25.57 -1.10
CA THR A 36 -12.37 -26.22 0.20
C THR A 36 -12.65 -25.32 1.40
N PHE A 37 -12.76 -23.99 1.21
CA PHE A 37 -12.90 -23.00 2.28
C PHE A 37 -11.69 -22.91 3.22
N ILE A 38 -10.56 -23.50 2.83
CA ILE A 38 -9.30 -23.48 3.59
C ILE A 38 -8.46 -22.29 3.14
N CYS A 39 -7.81 -21.61 4.09
CA CYS A 39 -6.87 -20.54 3.81
C CYS A 39 -5.56 -21.11 3.29
N GLU A 40 -5.20 -20.78 2.06
CA GLU A 40 -3.98 -21.22 1.38
C GLU A 40 -3.05 -20.01 1.17
N PRO A 41 -1.72 -20.20 1.26
CA PRO A 41 -0.78 -19.13 1.02
C PRO A 41 -0.87 -18.69 -0.44
N CYS A 42 -0.92 -17.39 -0.69
CA CYS A 42 -0.83 -16.88 -2.05
C CYS A 42 0.60 -17.09 -2.54
N ASN A 43 0.79 -17.76 -3.66
CA ASN A 43 2.10 -17.99 -4.29
C ASN A 43 2.13 -17.48 -5.74
N ASP A 44 1.15 -16.64 -6.10
CA ASP A 44 1.09 -16.04 -7.43
C ASP A 44 2.10 -14.89 -7.51
N ASN A 45 2.38 -14.50 -8.75
CA ASN A 45 3.21 -13.34 -9.06
C ASN A 45 2.32 -12.17 -9.52
N PRO A 46 2.71 -10.92 -9.24
CA PRO A 46 1.99 -9.74 -9.72
C PRO A 46 1.95 -9.73 -11.24
N THR A 47 0.75 -9.49 -11.77
CA THR A 47 0.51 -9.34 -13.20
C THR A 47 1.12 -8.03 -13.72
N LEU A 48 1.22 -7.87 -15.05
CA LEU A 48 1.67 -6.60 -15.65
C LEU A 48 0.82 -5.41 -15.17
N TYR A 49 -0.48 -5.64 -15.02
CA TYR A 49 -1.42 -4.62 -14.59
C TYR A 49 -1.16 -4.17 -13.14
N ASP A 50 -0.86 -5.13 -12.25
CA ASP A 50 -0.47 -4.85 -10.86
C ASP A 50 0.80 -3.98 -10.81
N TRP A 51 1.78 -4.25 -11.67
CA TRP A 51 2.99 -3.43 -11.77
C TRP A 51 2.73 -2.02 -12.28
N LEU A 52 1.84 -1.86 -13.27
CA LEU A 52 1.43 -0.54 -13.76
C LEU A 52 0.72 0.26 -12.67
N TYR A 53 -0.15 -0.40 -11.90
CA TYR A 53 -0.81 0.19 -10.74
C TYR A 53 0.20 0.65 -9.67
N LEU A 54 1.15 -0.21 -9.28
CA LEU A 54 2.20 0.14 -8.32
C LEU A 54 3.08 1.29 -8.83
N GLY A 55 3.43 1.28 -10.12
CA GLY A 55 4.16 2.35 -10.78
C GLY A 55 3.41 3.68 -10.73
N PHE A 56 2.10 3.68 -10.99
CA PHE A 56 1.25 4.85 -10.85
C PHE A 56 1.22 5.37 -9.41
N MET A 57 1.06 4.49 -8.43
CA MET A 57 1.04 4.83 -7.01
C MET A 57 2.38 5.41 -6.51
N ALA A 58 3.50 5.02 -7.12
CA ALA A 58 4.83 5.60 -6.87
C ALA A 58 5.06 6.94 -7.60
N LEU A 59 4.55 7.08 -8.83
CA LEU A 59 4.69 8.28 -9.64
C LEU A 59 3.91 9.46 -9.06
N LEU A 60 2.73 9.21 -8.50
CA LEU A 60 1.83 10.26 -8.02
C LEU A 60 2.47 11.14 -6.92
N PRO A 61 3.06 10.57 -5.84
CA PRO A 61 3.83 11.36 -4.87
C PRO A 61 5.03 12.12 -5.46
N LEU A 62 5.71 11.55 -6.47
CA LEU A 62 6.83 12.22 -7.12
C LEU A 62 6.37 13.50 -7.84
N VAL A 63 5.29 13.40 -8.62
CA VAL A 63 4.70 14.55 -9.31
C VAL A 63 4.22 15.59 -8.32
N LEU A 64 3.56 15.18 -7.23
CA LEU A 64 3.15 16.10 -6.18
C LEU A 64 4.35 16.77 -5.50
N HIS A 65 5.42 16.04 -5.24
CA HIS A 65 6.65 16.62 -4.69
C HIS A 65 7.22 17.69 -5.60
N TRP A 66 7.34 17.44 -6.90
CA TRP A 66 7.81 18.44 -7.87
C TRP A 66 6.88 19.65 -7.93
N PHE A 67 5.57 19.40 -7.99
CA PHE A 67 4.57 20.48 -7.95
C PHE A 67 4.70 21.37 -6.71
N PHE A 68 4.84 20.78 -5.52
CA PHE A 68 5.03 21.54 -4.28
C PHE A 68 6.38 22.26 -4.22
N ILE A 69 7.44 21.66 -4.79
CA ILE A 69 8.74 22.35 -4.92
C ILE A 69 8.59 23.60 -5.78
N ASP A 70 7.98 23.49 -6.96
CA ASP A 70 7.80 24.60 -7.88
C ASP A 70 6.91 25.69 -7.29
N MET A 71 5.81 25.28 -6.64
CA MET A 71 4.90 26.20 -5.95
C MET A 71 5.59 26.94 -4.81
N VAL A 72 6.44 26.28 -4.03
CA VAL A 72 7.19 26.93 -2.94
C VAL A 72 8.31 27.82 -3.46
N ALA A 73 8.99 27.40 -4.52
CA ALA A 73 10.08 28.16 -5.10
C ALA A 73 9.60 29.52 -5.61
N MET A 74 8.35 29.65 -6.11
CA MET A 74 7.73 30.90 -6.63
C MET A 74 8.68 31.76 -7.49
N ARG A 75 9.66 31.13 -8.16
CA ARG A 75 10.72 31.81 -8.90
C ARG A 75 10.55 31.51 -10.37
N ARG A 76 10.49 32.57 -11.18
CA ARG A 76 10.33 32.49 -12.65
C ARG A 76 11.51 31.85 -13.40
N SER A 77 12.64 31.54 -12.74
CA SER A 77 13.80 30.91 -13.39
C SER A 77 14.21 29.60 -12.72
N PHE A 78 14.44 28.58 -13.55
CA PHE A 78 15.08 27.33 -13.16
C PHE A 78 16.51 27.59 -12.68
N ASN A 79 16.69 27.58 -11.36
CA ASN A 79 17.99 27.69 -10.73
C ASN A 79 18.53 26.30 -10.35
N LYS A 80 19.86 26.18 -10.26
CA LYS A 80 20.53 24.92 -9.88
C LYS A 80 19.98 24.34 -8.58
N ASP A 81 19.62 25.19 -7.61
CA ASP A 81 19.04 24.78 -6.32
C ASP A 81 17.68 24.08 -6.45
N VAL A 82 16.83 24.54 -7.38
CA VAL A 82 15.53 23.93 -7.64
C VAL A 82 15.73 22.56 -8.29
N LEU A 83 16.68 22.45 -9.23
CA LEU A 83 17.01 21.19 -9.87
C LEU A 83 17.57 20.16 -8.87
N ILE A 84 18.41 20.60 -7.93
CA ILE A 84 18.90 19.75 -6.83
C ILE A 84 17.73 19.22 -5.99
N LEU A 85 16.72 20.05 -5.71
CA LEU A 85 15.58 19.63 -4.90
C LEU A 85 14.66 18.65 -5.64
N HIS A 86 14.49 18.80 -6.95
CA HIS A 86 13.78 17.83 -7.80
C HIS A 86 14.50 16.48 -7.82
N PHE A 87 15.82 16.50 -7.97
CA PHE A 87 16.64 15.31 -7.95
C PHE A 87 16.64 14.63 -6.58
N SER A 88 16.67 15.42 -5.49
CA SER A 88 16.48 14.91 -4.13
C SER A 88 15.15 14.19 -3.99
N ALA A 89 14.05 14.80 -4.42
CA ALA A 89 12.72 14.18 -4.35
C ALA A 89 12.66 12.87 -5.14
N LEU A 90 13.31 12.80 -6.31
CA LEU A 90 13.43 11.57 -7.08
C LEU A 90 14.18 10.49 -6.30
N LEU A 91 15.33 10.81 -5.70
CA LEU A 91 16.11 9.87 -4.90
C LEU A 91 15.36 9.41 -3.64
N GLU A 92 14.64 10.31 -2.97
CA GLU A 92 13.80 9.99 -1.81
C GLU A 92 12.74 8.94 -2.18
N ILE A 93 12.05 9.14 -3.30
CA ILE A 93 11.02 8.20 -3.80
C ILE A 93 11.63 6.88 -4.25
N VAL A 94 12.74 6.90 -5.00
CA VAL A 94 13.43 5.67 -5.44
C VAL A 94 13.90 4.86 -4.25
N LEU A 95 14.49 5.51 -3.23
CA LEU A 95 14.91 4.85 -2.01
C LEU A 95 13.71 4.24 -1.26
N ALA A 96 12.59 4.97 -1.16
CA ALA A 96 11.36 4.46 -0.56
C ALA A 96 10.82 3.24 -1.31
N CYS A 97 10.84 3.25 -2.65
CA CYS A 97 10.46 2.09 -3.47
C CYS A 97 11.35 0.88 -3.18
N ILE A 98 12.67 1.06 -3.17
CA ILE A 98 13.64 -0.02 -2.89
C ILE A 98 13.40 -0.62 -1.51
N LEU A 99 13.29 0.22 -0.47
CA LEU A 99 13.02 -0.25 0.89
C LEU A 99 11.68 -0.97 1.00
N THR A 100 10.65 -0.45 0.33
CA THR A 100 9.33 -1.09 0.30
C THR A 100 9.44 -2.49 -0.30
N LEU A 101 10.04 -2.63 -1.48
CA LEU A 101 10.21 -3.93 -2.14
C LEU A 101 11.00 -4.91 -1.28
N LEU A 102 12.08 -4.47 -0.64
CA LEU A 102 12.90 -5.32 0.24
C LEU A 102 12.18 -5.74 1.54
N THR A 103 11.15 -5.02 1.95
CA THR A 103 10.40 -5.31 3.19
C THR A 103 9.11 -6.08 2.96
N MET A 104 8.64 -6.18 1.71
CA MET A 104 7.50 -7.02 1.36
C MET A 104 7.92 -8.50 1.34
N ASP A 105 6.97 -9.40 1.59
CA ASP A 105 7.29 -10.83 1.53
C ASP A 105 7.57 -11.29 0.08
N PRO A 106 8.63 -12.08 -0.13
CA PRO A 106 9.65 -12.49 0.84
C PRO A 106 10.69 -11.41 1.17
N ILE A 107 10.95 -11.19 2.47
CA ILE A 107 11.86 -10.15 2.96
C ILE A 107 13.27 -10.31 2.38
N GLY A 108 13.82 -9.21 1.85
CA GLY A 108 15.19 -9.12 1.34
C GLY A 108 15.35 -9.49 -0.14
N LEU A 109 14.29 -9.91 -0.82
CA LEU A 109 14.31 -10.22 -2.25
C LEU A 109 13.56 -9.15 -3.05
N PHE A 110 13.98 -8.88 -4.29
CA PHE A 110 13.28 -7.98 -5.22
C PHE A 110 12.11 -8.67 -5.95
N GLN A 111 11.49 -9.65 -5.28
CA GLN A 111 10.35 -10.39 -5.79
C GLN A 111 9.21 -10.21 -4.80
N ILE A 112 8.00 -10.02 -5.34
CA ILE A 112 6.80 -9.84 -4.53
C ILE A 112 5.89 -11.03 -4.78
N ARG A 113 5.39 -11.62 -3.71
CA ARG A 113 4.36 -12.64 -3.77
C ARG A 113 2.99 -11.97 -3.67
N SER A 114 2.08 -12.27 -4.59
CA SER A 114 0.74 -11.67 -4.62
C SER A 114 -0.39 -12.69 -4.66
N CYS A 115 -1.59 -12.24 -4.28
CA CYS A 115 -2.86 -12.87 -4.57
C CYS A 115 -3.49 -12.11 -5.74
N ASN A 116 -3.77 -12.79 -6.85
CA ASN A 116 -4.41 -12.14 -7.99
C ASN A 116 -5.77 -11.54 -7.64
N VAL A 117 -6.03 -10.32 -8.12
CA VAL A 117 -7.34 -9.67 -7.99
C VAL A 117 -8.36 -10.42 -8.84
N ARG A 118 -9.49 -10.82 -8.26
CA ARG A 118 -10.56 -11.51 -9.00
C ARG A 118 -11.77 -10.62 -9.19
N HIS A 119 -12.12 -9.88 -8.14
CA HIS A 119 -13.28 -8.99 -8.13
C HIS A 119 -12.96 -7.69 -7.39
N LEU A 120 -13.69 -6.62 -7.73
CA LEU A 120 -13.59 -5.34 -7.02
C LEU A 120 -13.87 -5.47 -5.51
N SER A 121 -14.73 -6.43 -5.13
CA SER A 121 -15.03 -6.73 -3.71
C SER A 121 -13.80 -7.19 -2.92
N ASP A 122 -12.75 -7.68 -3.59
CA ASP A 122 -11.51 -8.14 -2.95
C ASP A 122 -10.75 -6.99 -2.28
N TRP A 123 -10.97 -5.75 -2.76
CA TRP A 123 -10.42 -4.54 -2.17
C TRP A 123 -11.18 -4.07 -0.92
N TYR A 124 -12.45 -4.47 -0.79
CA TYR A 124 -13.36 -3.98 0.24
C TYR A 124 -13.97 -5.13 1.06
N THR A 125 -13.14 -6.11 1.45
CA THR A 125 -13.59 -7.30 2.19
C THR A 125 -14.33 -6.97 3.49
N LEU A 126 -14.04 -5.81 4.09
CA LEU A 126 -14.74 -5.27 5.26
C LEU A 126 -16.25 -5.12 5.05
N LEU A 127 -16.67 -4.71 3.84
CA LEU A 127 -18.08 -4.51 3.48
C LEU A 127 -18.81 -5.84 3.23
N HIS A 128 -18.06 -6.93 3.08
CA HIS A 128 -18.58 -8.26 2.73
C HIS A 128 -18.53 -9.26 3.91
N ASN A 129 -18.49 -8.75 5.15
CA ASN A 129 -18.60 -9.59 6.35
C ASN A 129 -20.02 -10.19 6.47
N PRO A 130 -20.16 -11.52 6.54
CA PRO A 130 -21.47 -12.17 6.59
C PRO A 130 -22.13 -12.08 7.97
N LYS A 131 -23.47 -12.07 7.97
CA LYS A 131 -24.33 -12.19 9.17
C LYS A 131 -25.20 -13.43 9.08
N PRO A 132 -24.65 -14.64 9.35
CA PRO A 132 -25.44 -15.87 9.31
C PRO A 132 -26.63 -15.77 10.28
N ASN A 133 -27.83 -16.10 9.80
CA ASN A 133 -29.09 -16.05 10.55
C ASN A 133 -29.41 -14.69 11.20
N TYR A 134 -28.86 -13.58 10.69
CA TYR A 134 -29.08 -12.21 11.19
C TYR A 134 -28.72 -11.96 12.67
N ASP A 135 -28.00 -12.88 13.31
CA ASP A 135 -27.68 -12.81 14.73
C ASP A 135 -26.33 -12.10 14.96
N LYS A 136 -25.22 -12.78 14.68
CA LYS A 136 -23.86 -12.25 14.86
C LYS A 136 -23.13 -12.09 13.53
N THR A 137 -22.39 -10.99 13.41
CA THR A 137 -21.50 -10.75 12.26
C THR A 137 -20.22 -11.54 12.47
N VAL A 138 -19.84 -12.35 11.49
CA VAL A 138 -18.54 -13.02 11.49
C VAL A 138 -17.56 -12.12 10.76
N HIS A 139 -16.49 -11.69 11.45
CA HIS A 139 -15.48 -10.81 10.86
C HIS A 139 -14.45 -11.63 10.09
N CYS A 140 -14.47 -11.49 8.77
CA CYS A 140 -13.60 -12.18 7.82
C CYS A 140 -12.82 -11.21 6.94
N THR A 141 -12.65 -9.99 7.44
CA THR A 141 -11.88 -8.94 6.78
C THR A 141 -10.43 -9.36 6.68
N GLN A 142 -9.92 -9.38 5.46
CA GLN A 142 -8.56 -9.76 5.13
C GLN A 142 -8.10 -9.00 3.89
N GLU A 143 -6.80 -8.96 3.67
CA GLU A 143 -6.20 -8.40 2.45
C GLU A 143 -6.27 -9.46 1.33
N ALA A 144 -7.42 -9.57 0.65
CA ALA A 144 -7.61 -10.55 -0.43
C ALA A 144 -6.77 -10.24 -1.68
N VAL A 145 -6.36 -8.97 -1.83
CA VAL A 145 -5.47 -8.46 -2.90
C VAL A 145 -4.02 -8.31 -2.43
N TYR A 146 -3.60 -9.13 -1.46
CA TYR A 146 -2.25 -9.03 -0.90
C TYR A 146 -1.17 -9.05 -2.00
N PRO A 147 -0.13 -8.20 -1.95
CA PRO A 147 0.12 -7.14 -0.98
C PRO A 147 -0.29 -5.75 -1.52
N LEU A 148 -1.08 -5.66 -2.59
CA LEU A 148 -1.34 -4.42 -3.35
C LEU A 148 -1.90 -3.29 -2.49
N TYR A 149 -2.65 -3.61 -1.46
CA TYR A 149 -3.17 -2.62 -0.54
C TYR A 149 -2.08 -2.16 0.43
N THR A 150 -1.45 -3.10 1.14
CA THR A 150 -0.48 -2.79 2.19
C THR A 150 0.82 -2.20 1.65
N ILE A 151 1.30 -2.67 0.48
CA ILE A 151 2.56 -2.22 -0.12
C ILE A 151 2.55 -0.71 -0.39
N VAL A 152 1.42 -0.16 -0.85
CA VAL A 152 1.26 1.28 -1.13
C VAL A 152 1.33 2.09 0.17
N LEU A 153 0.69 1.61 1.23
CA LEU A 153 0.72 2.28 2.54
C LEU A 153 2.12 2.25 3.16
N VAL A 154 2.82 1.12 3.06
CA VAL A 154 4.20 0.99 3.53
C VAL A 154 5.14 1.91 2.73
N PHE A 155 4.94 2.01 1.41
CA PHE A 155 5.67 2.94 0.56
C PHE A 155 5.44 4.41 0.97
N TYR A 156 4.20 4.80 1.26
CA TYR A 156 3.92 6.17 1.74
C TYR A 156 4.56 6.42 3.11
N ALA A 157 4.55 5.44 4.02
CA ALA A 157 5.21 5.56 5.30
C ALA A 157 6.72 5.75 5.15
N TYR A 158 7.40 4.93 4.34
CA TYR A 158 8.83 5.12 4.07
C TYR A 158 9.12 6.45 3.40
N SER A 159 8.27 6.87 2.46
CA SER A 159 8.42 8.15 1.77
C SER A 159 8.38 9.33 2.76
N VAL A 160 7.43 9.32 3.71
CA VAL A 160 7.36 10.33 4.79
C VAL A 160 8.61 10.30 5.67
N VAL A 161 9.04 9.12 6.11
CA VAL A 161 10.22 8.97 6.99
C VAL A 161 11.49 9.48 6.29
N ILE A 162 11.75 9.02 5.07
CA ILE A 162 12.92 9.44 4.29
C ILE A 162 12.90 10.94 4.04
N MET A 163 11.75 11.50 3.65
CA MET A 163 11.60 12.93 3.42
C MET A 163 11.86 13.74 4.70
N LEU A 164 11.38 13.29 5.86
CA LEU A 164 11.65 13.94 7.15
C LEU A 164 13.13 13.89 7.55
N LEU A 165 13.88 12.86 7.13
CA LEU A 165 15.31 12.71 7.44
C LEU A 165 16.20 13.56 6.51
N PHE A 166 15.99 13.48 5.19
CA PHE A 166 16.90 14.07 4.21
C PHE A 166 16.51 15.51 3.84
N ARG A 167 15.22 15.79 3.68
CA ARG A 167 14.75 17.05 3.09
C ARG A 167 15.03 18.29 3.94
N PRO A 168 14.96 18.27 5.29
CA PRO A 168 15.35 19.43 6.10
C PRO A 168 16.81 19.84 5.87
N TRP A 169 17.71 18.87 5.72
CA TRP A 169 19.14 19.14 5.50
C TRP A 169 19.37 19.79 4.13
N ILE A 170 18.74 19.26 3.08
CA ILE A 170 18.86 19.76 1.71
C ILE A 170 18.22 21.14 1.58
N CYS A 171 17.00 21.31 2.10
CA CYS A 171 16.31 22.60 2.06
C CYS A 171 17.04 23.68 2.88
N ARG A 172 17.74 23.34 3.97
CA ARG A 172 18.58 24.31 4.71
C ARG A 172 19.72 24.85 3.83
N LYS A 173 20.27 24.02 2.94
CA LYS A 173 21.37 24.39 2.05
C LYS A 173 20.88 25.13 0.80
N CYS A 174 19.77 24.70 0.19
CA CYS A 174 19.28 25.21 -1.09
C CYS A 174 18.21 26.32 -0.95
N LEU A 175 17.34 26.27 0.07
CA LEU A 175 16.20 27.19 0.27
C LEU A 175 16.01 27.56 1.75
N PRO A 176 16.98 28.24 2.40
CA PRO A 176 16.98 28.48 3.85
C PRO A 176 15.76 29.26 4.37
N ARG A 177 15.11 30.09 3.53
CA ARG A 177 13.94 30.91 3.92
C ARG A 177 12.59 30.20 3.78
N GLN A 178 12.48 29.20 2.91
CA GLN A 178 11.19 28.56 2.55
C GLN A 178 11.16 27.05 2.81
N SER A 179 12.22 26.50 3.41
CA SER A 179 12.42 25.06 3.67
C SER A 179 11.24 24.36 4.35
N LYS A 180 10.57 25.06 5.29
CA LYS A 180 9.50 24.48 6.11
C LYS A 180 8.23 24.19 5.32
N MET A 181 7.91 25.01 4.32
CA MET A 181 6.65 24.88 3.58
C MET A 181 6.58 23.60 2.74
N SER A 182 7.70 23.21 2.12
CA SER A 182 7.77 21.99 1.31
C SER A 182 7.58 20.73 2.17
N ILE A 183 8.11 20.74 3.40
CA ILE A 183 7.96 19.62 4.35
C ILE A 183 6.51 19.53 4.86
N TYR A 184 5.89 20.66 5.22
CA TYR A 184 4.49 20.66 5.65
C TYR A 184 3.55 20.17 4.55
N ALA A 185 3.75 20.60 3.30
CA ALA A 185 2.95 20.12 2.18
C ALA A 185 3.01 18.59 2.06
N ALA A 186 4.20 18.01 2.20
CA ALA A 186 4.39 16.56 2.21
C ALA A 186 3.65 15.87 3.35
N LEU A 187 3.74 16.42 4.56
CA LEU A 187 3.06 15.87 5.73
C LEU A 187 1.53 15.87 5.58
N TYR A 188 0.97 16.76 4.78
CA TYR A 188 -0.46 16.79 4.49
C TYR A 188 -0.86 15.88 3.33
N PHE A 189 -0.12 15.87 2.21
CA PHE A 189 -0.57 15.12 1.04
C PHE A 189 -0.44 13.61 1.23
N PHE A 190 0.59 13.08 1.90
CA PHE A 190 0.75 11.63 2.07
C PHE A 190 -0.43 10.97 2.82
N PRO A 191 -0.92 11.53 3.95
CA PRO A 191 -2.16 11.05 4.58
C PRO A 191 -3.38 11.13 3.67
N ILE A 192 -3.51 12.20 2.88
CA ILE A 192 -4.62 12.33 1.92
C ILE A 192 -4.54 11.21 0.87
N LEU A 193 -3.35 10.93 0.34
CA LEU A 193 -3.14 9.82 -0.59
C LEU A 193 -3.44 8.45 0.05
N ALA A 194 -3.06 8.25 1.32
CA ALA A 194 -3.37 7.02 2.03
C ALA A 194 -4.88 6.82 2.20
N VAL A 195 -5.63 7.89 2.48
CA VAL A 195 -7.11 7.86 2.54
C VAL A 195 -7.71 7.58 1.16
N LEU A 196 -7.22 8.25 0.11
CA LEU A 196 -7.66 7.99 -1.26
C LEU A 196 -7.38 6.55 -1.67
N GLN A 197 -6.22 6.00 -1.33
CA GLN A 197 -5.87 4.60 -1.54
C GLN A 197 -6.84 3.67 -0.80
N ALA A 198 -7.18 3.99 0.45
CA ALA A 198 -8.10 3.19 1.24
C ALA A 198 -9.53 3.16 0.68
N LEU A 199 -9.98 4.25 0.04
CA LEU A 199 -11.35 4.41 -0.44
C LEU A 199 -11.54 4.08 -1.93
N ILE A 200 -10.52 4.34 -2.75
CA ILE A 200 -10.59 4.33 -4.22
C ILE A 200 -9.55 3.40 -4.83
N GLY A 201 -8.62 2.84 -4.04
CA GLY A 201 -7.53 1.99 -4.54
C GLY A 201 -8.00 0.88 -5.48
N GLY A 202 -9.11 0.23 -5.17
CA GLY A 202 -9.68 -0.83 -6.01
C GLY A 202 -10.36 -0.38 -7.30
N LEU A 203 -10.76 0.89 -7.41
CA LEU A 203 -11.38 1.44 -8.64
C LEU A 203 -10.34 1.80 -9.71
N LEU A 204 -9.07 1.93 -9.31
CA LEU A 204 -7.93 2.15 -10.19
C LEU A 204 -7.31 0.83 -10.66
N CYS A 205 -7.89 -0.30 -10.24
CA CYS A 205 -7.50 -1.65 -10.61
C CYS A 205 -8.47 -2.35 -11.57
#